data_AF-A0A845DBE7-F1
#
_entry.id   AF-A0A845DBE7-F1
#
_cell.length_a   1.000
_cell.length_b   1.000
_cell.length_c   1.000
_cell.angle_alpha   90.00
_cell.angle_beta   90.00
_cell.angle_gamma   90.00
#
_symmetry.space_group_name_H-M   'P 1'
#
loop_
_entity.id
_entity.type
_entity.pdbx_description
1 polymer ?
#
loop_
_entity_poly.entity_id
_entity_poly.type
_entity_poly.pdbx_seq_one_letter_code
_entity_poly.pdbx_strand_id
1 'polypeptide(L)'
;MRRPFMAFANDSGYCSSAKADLIVRSLFSSFIDESALLPPQTLAVITETGRDLHRVVCDHIAGMTDRYAIAEYRRLFDPEEVV
;
A
#
# COMPACT_ATOMS: atom_id res chain seq x y z
N MET A 1 7.75 37.57 26.67
CA MET A 1 9.14 37.40 26.19
C MET A 1 9.43 35.92 25.98
N ARG A 2 9.65 35.56 24.71
CA ARG A 2 10.37 34.40 24.16
C ARG A 2 10.28 33.06 24.92
N ARG A 3 9.28 32.24 24.57
CA ARG A 3 9.50 30.80 24.40
C ARG A 3 9.62 30.56 22.89
N PRO A 4 10.79 30.18 22.35
CA PRO A 4 10.88 29.81 20.96
C PRO A 4 10.17 28.47 20.79
N PHE A 5 8.98 28.59 20.19
CA PHE A 5 8.45 27.74 19.14
C PHE A 5 9.26 26.46 18.89
N MET A 6 8.65 25.36 19.29
CA MET A 6 8.87 23.98 18.86
C MET A 6 9.92 23.84 17.76
N ALA A 7 11.04 23.23 18.15
CA ALA A 7 11.91 22.54 17.23
C ALA A 7 11.05 21.70 16.28
N PHE A 8 11.25 21.91 14.98
CA PHE A 8 10.95 20.95 13.94
C PHE A 8 11.60 19.62 14.37
N ALA A 9 10.82 18.76 15.02
CA ALA A 9 11.17 17.36 15.17
C ALA A 9 11.10 16.77 13.76
N ASN A 10 12.20 16.92 13.03
CA ASN A 10 12.47 16.12 11.86
C ASN A 10 12.68 14.69 12.39
N ASP A 11 11.59 13.93 12.50
CA ASP A 11 11.56 12.52 12.94
C ASP A 11 12.17 11.64 11.83
N SER A 12 13.47 11.86 11.62
CA SER A 12 14.33 11.24 10.63
C SER A 12 15.16 10.19 11.33
N GLY A 13 14.58 9.03 11.63
CA GLY A 13 15.36 7.93 12.18
C GLY A 13 14.51 6.79 12.72
N TYR A 14 14.39 5.75 11.89
CA TYR A 14 14.10 4.37 12.31
C TYR A 14 12.62 3.98 12.53
N CYS A 15 11.93 3.67 11.44
CA CYS A 15 11.44 2.29 11.19
C CYS A 15 10.98 2.16 9.73
N SER A 16 11.90 2.03 8.78
CA SER A 16 11.56 1.77 7.37
C SER A 16 10.78 0.47 7.21
N SER A 17 11.04 -0.54 8.07
CA SER A 17 10.29 -1.79 8.09
C SER A 17 8.86 -1.59 8.56
N ALA A 18 8.62 -1.01 9.75
CA ALA A 18 7.26 -0.92 10.28
C ALA A 18 6.31 -0.11 9.39
N LYS A 19 6.81 0.92 8.70
CA LYS A 19 6.02 1.66 7.70
C LYS A 19 5.73 0.81 6.47
N ALA A 20 6.72 0.07 5.97
CA ALA A 20 6.53 -0.85 4.84
C ALA A 20 5.53 -1.97 5.19
N ASP A 21 5.66 -2.57 6.37
CA ASP A 21 4.75 -3.59 6.90
C ASP A 21 3.29 -3.07 6.97
N LEU A 22 3.10 -1.84 7.46
CA LEU A 22 1.78 -1.20 7.49
C LEU A 22 1.20 -0.98 6.09
N ILE A 23 2.02 -0.47 5.15
CA ILE A 23 1.60 -0.25 3.76
C ILE A 23 1.18 -1.57 3.11
N VAL A 24 2.02 -2.60 3.21
CA VAL A 24 1.77 -3.92 2.64
C VAL A 24 0.51 -4.55 3.23
N ARG A 25 0.34 -4.52 4.56
CA ARG A 25 -0.85 -5.05 5.22
C ARG A 25 -2.13 -4.32 4.80
N SER A 26 -2.06 -3.00 4.69
CA SER A 26 -3.21 -2.18 4.28
C SER A 26 -3.60 -2.47 2.83
N LEU A 27 -2.62 -2.48 1.92
CA LEU A 27 -2.82 -2.87 0.52
C LEU A 27 -3.43 -4.27 0.39
N PHE A 28 -2.87 -5.24 1.11
CA PHE A 28 -3.37 -6.62 1.10
C PHE A 28 -4.82 -6.69 1.56
N SER A 29 -5.16 -6.00 2.64
CA SER A 29 -6.55 -5.95 3.13
C SER A 29 -7.47 -5.30 2.11
N SER A 30 -7.07 -4.18 1.49
CA SER A 30 -7.88 -3.49 0.47
C SER A 30 -8.08 -4.35 -0.77
N PHE A 31 -7.07 -5.10 -1.23
CA PHE A 31 -7.21 -5.97 -2.39
C PHE A 31 -8.10 -7.20 -2.14
N ILE A 32 -8.17 -7.67 -0.88
CA ILE A 32 -9.07 -8.77 -0.51
C ILE A 32 -10.51 -8.28 -0.36
N ASP A 33 -10.70 -7.15 0.30
CA ASP A 33 -12.02 -6.55 0.49
C ASP A 33 -12.62 -6.12 -0.84
N GLU A 34 -11.80 -5.49 -1.69
CA GLU A 34 -12.20 -4.98 -2.99
C GLU A 34 -11.27 -5.51 -4.09
N SER A 35 -11.60 -6.70 -4.59
CA SER A 35 -10.84 -7.33 -5.68
C SER A 35 -10.83 -6.49 -6.97
N ALA A 36 -11.75 -5.54 -7.14
CA ALA A 36 -11.79 -4.60 -8.26
C ALA A 36 -10.62 -3.60 -8.27
N LEU A 37 -9.94 -3.40 -7.13
CA LEU A 37 -8.74 -2.56 -7.04
C LEU A 37 -7.50 -3.24 -7.65
N LEU A 38 -7.55 -4.56 -7.84
CA LEU A 38 -6.46 -5.30 -8.44
C LEU A 38 -6.37 -5.00 -9.95
N PRO A 39 -5.15 -4.97 -10.51
CA PRO A 39 -4.98 -4.80 -11.94
C PRO A 39 -5.63 -5.98 -12.69
N PRO A 40 -6.21 -5.73 -13.88
CA PRO A 40 -7.00 -6.72 -14.62
C PRO A 40 -6.21 -7.97 -14.98
N GLN A 41 -4.89 -7.85 -15.17
CA GLN A 41 -3.98 -8.98 -15.37
C GLN A 41 -3.95 -9.97 -14.19
N THR A 42 -4.02 -9.46 -12.95
CA THR A 42 -4.00 -10.28 -11.74
C THR A 42 -5.37 -10.94 -11.53
N LEU A 43 -6.46 -10.22 -11.83
CA LEU A 43 -7.82 -10.77 -11.83
C LEU A 43 -8.01 -11.87 -12.89
N ALA A 44 -7.44 -11.68 -14.09
CA ALA A 44 -7.45 -12.68 -15.14
C ALA A 44 -6.79 -13.97 -14.66
N VAL A 45 -5.61 -13.88 -14.02
CA VAL A 45 -4.94 -15.05 -13.44
C VAL A 45 -5.83 -15.78 -12.44
N ILE A 46 -6.49 -15.07 -11.52
CA ILE A 46 -7.42 -15.69 -10.54
C ILE A 46 -8.54 -16.43 -11.27
N THR A 47 -9.13 -15.80 -12.28
CA THR A 47 -10.26 -16.35 -13.04
C THR A 47 -9.85 -17.54 -13.91
N GLU A 48 -8.68 -17.49 -14.53
CA GLU A 48 -8.20 -18.52 -15.45
C GLU A 48 -7.60 -19.74 -14.74
N THR A 49 -6.90 -19.53 -13.63
CA THR A 49 -6.25 -20.63 -12.88
C THR A 49 -7.06 -21.13 -11.69
N GLY A 50 -8.11 -20.41 -11.28
CA GLY A 50 -8.90 -20.76 -10.08
C GLY A 50 -8.09 -20.73 -8.78
N ARG A 51 -6.96 -20.01 -8.76
CA ARG A 51 -6.08 -19.87 -7.59
C ARG A 51 -6.75 -19.03 -6.52
N ASP A 52 -6.45 -19.32 -5.26
CA ASP A 52 -6.93 -18.52 -4.13
C ASP A 52 -6.52 -17.05 -4.29
N LEU A 53 -7.48 -16.15 -4.13
CA LEU A 53 -7.27 -14.71 -4.26
C LEU A 53 -6.13 -14.24 -3.35
N HIS A 54 -6.09 -14.72 -2.10
CA HIS A 54 -5.05 -14.38 -1.12
C HIS A 54 -3.64 -14.69 -1.64
N ARG A 55 -3.47 -15.85 -2.29
CA ARG A 55 -2.17 -16.27 -2.84
C ARG A 55 -1.74 -15.38 -3.99
N VAL A 56 -2.66 -15.12 -4.91
CA VAL A 56 -2.37 -14.29 -6.08
C VAL A 56 -2.07 -12.85 -5.67
N VAL A 57 -2.79 -12.29 -4.70
CA VAL A 57 -2.50 -10.97 -4.13
C VAL A 57 -1.13 -10.97 -3.43
N CYS A 58 -0.80 -11.99 -2.64
CA CYS A 58 0.54 -12.12 -2.04
C CYS A 58 1.65 -12.15 -3.10
N ASP A 59 1.49 -12.96 -4.15
CA ASP A 59 2.44 -13.05 -5.25
C ASP A 59 2.57 -11.69 -5.98
N HIS A 60 1.45 -11.00 -6.16
CA HIS A 60 1.41 -9.67 -6.77
C HIS A 60 2.15 -8.62 -5.93
N ILE A 61 1.88 -8.57 -4.61
CA ILE A 61 2.55 -7.67 -3.67
C ILE A 61 4.05 -8.00 -3.56
N ALA A 62 4.43 -9.27 -3.53
CA ALA A 62 5.82 -9.70 -3.52
C ALA A 62 6.58 -9.30 -4.81
N GLY A 63 5.85 -9.15 -5.92
CA GLY A 63 6.37 -8.60 -7.17
C GLY A 63 6.41 -7.06 -7.22
N MET A 64 5.83 -6.36 -6.25
CA MET A 64 5.89 -4.90 -6.20
C MET A 64 7.27 -4.43 -5.71
N THR A 65 7.73 -3.32 -6.26
CA THR A 65 8.86 -2.57 -5.69
C THR A 65 8.36 -1.60 -4.63
N ASP A 66 9.22 -1.20 -3.69
CA ASP A 66 8.83 -0.28 -2.61
C ASP A 66 8.19 1.01 -3.14
N ARG A 67 8.72 1.54 -4.27
CA ARG A 67 8.15 2.72 -4.95
C ARG A 67 6.75 2.47 -5.48
N TYR A 68 6.51 1.30 -6.06
CA TYR A 68 5.19 0.97 -6.62
C TYR A 68 4.16 0.80 -5.50
N ALA A 69 4.50 0.07 -4.43
CA ALA A 69 3.62 -0.11 -3.28
C ALA A 69 3.28 1.23 -2.61
N ILE A 70 4.26 2.13 -2.43
CA ILE A 70 4.01 3.46 -1.85
C ILE A 70 3.11 4.30 -2.77
N ALA A 71 3.31 4.24 -4.09
CA ALA A 71 2.48 4.98 -5.05
C ALA A 71 1.03 4.47 -5.04
N GLU A 72 0.83 3.16 -5.04
CA GLU A 72 -0.51 2.55 -5.02
C GLU A 72 -1.20 2.80 -3.68
N TYR A 73 -0.48 2.70 -2.56
CA TYR A 73 -1.00 3.05 -1.24
C TYR A 73 -1.43 4.51 -1.18
N ARG A 74 -0.64 5.45 -1.74
CA ARG A 74 -1.08 6.84 -1.87
C ARG A 74 -2.31 6.94 -2.77
N ARG A 75 -2.36 6.27 -3.92
CA ARG A 75 -3.53 6.33 -4.81
C ARG A 75 -4.83 5.87 -4.13
N LEU A 76 -4.74 4.88 -3.25
CA LEU A 76 -5.89 4.31 -2.55
C LEU A 76 -6.28 5.06 -1.27
N PHE A 77 -5.30 5.62 -0.55
CA PHE A 77 -5.51 6.24 0.77
C PHE A 77 -5.36 7.77 0.79
N ASP A 78 -4.87 8.39 -0.29
CA ASP A 78 -4.71 9.84 -0.43
C ASP A 78 -5.95 10.38 -1.17
N PRO A 79 -6.89 11.04 -0.47
CA PRO A 79 -8.18 11.45 -1.02
C PRO A 79 -8.11 12.72 -1.90
N GLU A 80 -6.94 13.08 -2.43
CA GLU A 80 -6.72 14.38 -3.09
C GLU A 80 -7.17 14.48 -4.57
N GLU A 81 -7.97 13.56 -5.10
CA GLU A 81 -8.65 13.80 -6.38
C GLU A 81 -9.97 13.02 -6.49
N VAL A 82 -10.94 13.41 -5.66
CA VAL A 82 -12.35 13.28 -6.02
C VAL A 82 -12.95 14.68 -6.04
N VAL A 83 -12.78 15.36 -7.17
CA VAL A 83 -13.54 16.55 -7.57
C VAL A 83 -14.38 16.24 -8.80
#